data_AF-A0A8S4S7C4-F1
#
_entry.id   AF-A0A8S4S7C4-F1
#
_cell.length_a   1.000
_cell.length_b   1.000
_cell.length_c   1.000
_cell.angle_alpha   90.00
_cell.angle_beta   90.00
_cell.angle_gamma   90.00
#
_symmetry.space_group_name_H-M   'P 1'
#
loop_
_entity.id
_entity.type
_entity.pdbx_description
1 polymer ?
#
loop_
_entity_poly.entity_id
_entity_poly.type
_entity_poly.pdbx_seq_one_letter_code
_entity_poly.pdbx_strand_id
1 'polypeptide(L)'
;MPLNVQGTFVSQKINKIRWIPEDYVETKHFFTGSWDDDINSIKVWSFETLNEDEDVDCPRQLSEYKVEGDVTEIKFTDKKTIAASFSNGDVIMLEVSAYDKQTPLREVQSWKKLHNFG
;
A
#
# COMPACT_ATOMS: atom_id res chain seq x y z
N MET A 1 -16.25 -23.04 12.54
CA MET A 1 -15.50 -21.99 13.27
C MET A 1 -15.95 -20.65 12.71
N PRO A 2 -16.44 -19.70 13.51
CA PRO A 2 -16.63 -18.33 13.02
C PRO A 2 -15.26 -17.78 12.59
N LEU A 3 -15.22 -17.04 11.46
CA LEU A 3 -14.01 -16.29 11.12
C LEU A 3 -13.77 -15.26 12.24
N ASN A 4 -12.58 -15.28 12.81
CA ASN A 4 -12.13 -14.22 13.70
C ASN A 4 -11.78 -13.01 12.82
N VAL A 5 -12.75 -12.12 12.60
CA VAL A 5 -12.57 -10.92 11.77
C VAL A 5 -12.20 -9.76 12.68
N GLN A 6 -11.03 -9.19 12.45
CA GLN A 6 -10.57 -7.97 13.13
C GLN A 6 -10.77 -6.76 12.22
N GLY A 7 -11.07 -5.62 12.82
CA GLY A 7 -11.20 -4.33 12.14
C GLY A 7 -10.22 -3.32 12.73
N THR A 8 -9.61 -2.52 11.87
CA THR A 8 -8.69 -1.45 12.28
C THR A 8 -9.12 -0.14 11.65
N PHE A 9 -9.26 0.89 12.48
CA PHE A 9 -9.51 2.24 12.01
C PHE A 9 -8.20 2.90 11.58
N VAL A 10 -8.11 3.35 10.32
CA VAL A 10 -6.88 3.88 9.71
C VAL A 10 -6.99 5.35 9.29
N SER A 11 -8.03 6.04 9.73
CA SER A 11 -8.28 7.48 9.51
C SER A 11 -8.40 7.93 8.04
N GLN A 12 -8.44 7.01 7.08
CA GLN A 12 -8.64 7.29 5.65
C GLN A 12 -9.51 6.21 5.02
N LYS A 13 -10.24 6.56 3.96
CA LYS A 13 -10.99 5.58 3.17
C LYS A 13 -10.03 4.80 2.28
N ILE A 14 -10.10 3.47 2.32
CA ILE A 14 -9.21 2.60 1.55
C ILE A 14 -9.92 2.09 0.29
N ASN A 15 -9.33 2.32 -0.89
CA ASN A 15 -9.85 1.86 -2.17
C ASN A 15 -9.14 0.57 -2.65
N LYS A 16 -7.85 0.44 -2.34
CA LYS A 16 -7.02 -0.67 -2.82
C LYS A 16 -6.18 -1.26 -1.71
N ILE A 17 -6.08 -2.59 -1.72
CA ILE A 17 -5.23 -3.38 -0.83
C ILE A 17 -4.46 -4.38 -1.69
N ARG A 18 -3.15 -4.52 -1.46
CA ARG A 18 -2.30 -5.45 -2.22
C ARG A 18 -1.22 -6.04 -1.33
N TRP A 19 -1.27 -7.36 -1.09
CA TRP A 19 -0.21 -8.09 -0.41
C TRP A 19 1.12 -8.01 -1.16
N ILE A 20 2.21 -7.80 -0.42
CA ILE A 20 3.58 -7.81 -0.96
C ILE A 20 4.04 -9.26 -1.01
N PRO A 21 4.37 -9.82 -2.18
CA PRO A 21 4.82 -11.19 -2.28
C PRO A 21 6.18 -11.36 -1.60
N GLU A 22 6.30 -12.37 -0.75
CA GLU A 22 7.55 -12.80 -0.13
C GLU A 22 7.86 -14.23 -0.59
N ASP A 23 9.12 -14.53 -0.85
CA ASP A 23 9.52 -15.86 -1.32
C ASP A 23 9.54 -16.85 -0.14
N TYR A 24 8.85 -17.98 -0.28
CA TYR A 24 8.86 -19.11 0.66
C TYR A 24 8.28 -18.87 2.06
N VAL A 25 7.71 -17.70 2.33
CA VAL A 25 7.08 -17.36 3.61
C VAL A 25 5.72 -16.69 3.40
N GLU A 26 4.83 -16.82 4.38
CA GLU A 26 3.59 -16.05 4.41
C GLU A 26 3.92 -14.57 4.60
N THR A 27 3.36 -13.73 3.72
CA THR A 27 3.62 -12.30 3.79
C THR A 27 2.85 -11.65 4.93
N LYS A 28 3.53 -10.79 5.66
CA LYS A 28 2.95 -9.92 6.69
C LYS A 28 2.75 -8.50 6.17
N HIS A 29 3.18 -8.21 4.95
CA HIS A 29 3.25 -6.85 4.44
C HIS A 29 2.26 -6.62 3.31
N PHE A 30 1.62 -5.47 3.30
CA PHE A 30 0.68 -5.09 2.26
C PHE A 30 0.67 -3.59 2.02
N PHE A 31 0.26 -3.22 0.82
CA PHE A 31 -0.05 -1.85 0.45
C PHE A 31 -1.51 -1.53 0.70
N THR A 32 -1.80 -0.28 1.06
CA THR A 32 -3.12 0.31 0.88
C THR A 32 -3.03 1.56 0.02
N GLY A 33 -4.05 1.81 -0.80
CA GLY A 33 -4.26 3.08 -1.50
C GLY A 33 -5.54 3.76 -1.02
N SER A 34 -5.46 5.03 -0.63
CA SER A 34 -6.62 5.81 -0.17
C SER A 34 -7.36 6.53 -1.32
N TRP A 35 -8.56 7.05 -1.01
CA TRP A 35 -9.37 7.87 -1.90
C TRP A 35 -10.24 8.86 -1.11
N ASP A 36 -10.81 9.86 -1.79
CA ASP A 36 -11.77 10.83 -1.26
C ASP A 36 -11.21 11.81 -0.20
N ASP A 37 -9.89 11.99 -0.18
CA ASP A 37 -9.20 13.04 0.57
C ASP A 37 -8.51 14.04 -0.39
N ASP A 38 -8.24 15.27 0.09
CA ASP A 38 -7.47 16.28 -0.67
C ASP A 38 -6.08 15.77 -1.06
N ILE A 39 -5.46 15.00 -0.16
CA ILE A 39 -4.19 14.31 -0.37
C ILE A 39 -4.38 12.85 0.01
N ASN A 40 -4.32 11.98 -1.00
CA ASN A 40 -4.36 10.54 -0.80
C ASN A 40 -2.95 9.98 -0.61
N SER A 41 -2.86 8.70 -0.26
CA SER A 41 -1.57 8.05 -0.15
C SER A 41 -1.58 6.56 -0.46
N ILE A 42 -0.39 6.08 -0.82
CA ILE A 42 -0.03 4.67 -0.84
C ILE A 42 0.78 4.41 0.43
N LYS A 43 0.30 3.50 1.28
CA LYS A 43 0.95 3.16 2.56
C LYS A 43 1.42 1.72 2.56
N VAL A 44 2.55 1.47 3.20
CA VAL A 44 3.05 0.12 3.51
C VAL A 44 2.67 -0.22 4.95
N TRP A 45 2.13 -1.41 5.15
CA TRP A 45 1.71 -1.92 6.45
C TRP A 45 2.39 -3.25 6.75
N SER A 46 2.52 -3.58 8.04
CA SER A 46 2.94 -4.89 8.54
C SER A 46 1.95 -5.42 9.58
N PHE A 47 1.62 -6.71 9.48
CA PHE A 47 1.02 -7.50 10.55
C PHE A 47 2.15 -8.09 11.40
N GLU A 48 2.61 -7.31 12.39
CA GLU A 48 3.57 -7.77 13.39
C GLU A 48 2.95 -7.72 14.78
N THR A 49 3.07 -8.83 15.50
CA THR A 49 2.75 -8.92 16.92
C THR A 49 3.84 -8.15 17.68
N LEU A 50 3.51 -6.97 18.21
CA LEU A 50 4.50 -6.10 18.87
C LEU A 50 4.95 -6.65 20.23
N ASN A 51 4.14 -7.50 20.86
CA ASN A 51 4.43 -8.12 22.15
C ASN A 51 3.80 -9.52 22.22
N GLU A 52 4.51 -10.52 22.74
CA GLU A 52 3.95 -11.87 22.99
C GLU A 52 2.78 -11.85 24.00
N ASP A 53 2.66 -10.76 24.77
CA ASP A 53 1.61 -10.52 25.78
C ASP A 53 0.41 -9.70 25.28
N GLU A 54 0.43 -9.19 24.03
CA GLU A 54 -0.70 -8.44 23.45
C GLU A 54 -1.47 -9.32 22.45
N ASP A 55 -2.67 -9.75 22.84
CA ASP A 55 -3.59 -10.61 22.07
C ASP A 55 -4.19 -9.97 20.79
N VAL A 56 -3.64 -8.85 20.29
CA VAL A 56 -4.25 -8.10 19.18
C VAL A 56 -3.23 -7.76 18.10
N ASP A 57 -3.21 -8.59 17.05
CA ASP A 57 -2.49 -8.35 15.80
C ASP A 57 -3.11 -7.16 15.02
N CYS A 58 -2.76 -5.93 15.38
CA CYS A 58 -3.14 -4.75 14.61
C CYS A 58 -2.10 -4.45 13.52
N PRO A 59 -2.52 -4.13 12.29
CA PRO A 59 -1.60 -3.71 11.25
C PRO A 59 -0.97 -2.37 11.62
N ARG A 60 0.37 -2.30 11.52
CA ARG A 60 1.17 -1.10 11.77
C ARG A 60 1.60 -0.46 10.45
N GLN A 61 1.40 0.85 10.32
CA GLN A 61 1.93 1.62 9.20
C GLN A 61 3.47 1.70 9.29
N LEU A 62 4.15 1.36 8.20
CA LEU A 62 5.62 1.41 8.09
C LEU A 62 6.10 2.63 7.30
N SER A 63 5.51 2.88 6.14
CA SER A 63 5.88 4.01 5.27
C SER A 63 4.69 4.52 4.46
N GLU A 64 4.82 5.74 3.92
CA GLU A 64 3.77 6.44 3.19
C GLU A 64 4.36 7.19 1.98
N TYR A 65 3.65 7.14 0.85
CA TYR A 65 3.89 7.94 -0.34
C TYR A 65 2.62 8.72 -0.68
N LYS A 66 2.67 10.05 -0.60
CA LYS A 66 1.52 10.94 -0.82
C LYS A 66 1.29 11.17 -2.31
N VAL A 67 0.03 11.25 -2.71
CA VAL A 67 -0.39 11.38 -4.11
C VAL A 67 -1.56 12.35 -4.25
N GLU A 68 -1.64 12.98 -5.42
CA GLU A 68 -2.80 13.76 -5.84
C GLU A 68 -3.77 12.85 -6.60
N GLY A 69 -5.07 12.98 -6.32
CA GLY A 69 -6.10 12.11 -6.87
C GLY A 69 -6.23 10.78 -6.12
N ASP A 70 -7.26 10.02 -6.44
CA ASP A 70 -7.60 8.76 -5.77
C ASP A 70 -6.71 7.64 -6.27
N VAL A 71 -6.25 6.76 -5.38
CA VAL A 71 -5.52 5.56 -5.81
C VAL A 71 -6.51 4.58 -6.42
N THR A 72 -6.47 4.40 -7.75
CA THR A 72 -7.44 3.58 -8.49
C THR A 72 -7.01 2.12 -8.66
N GLU A 73 -5.70 1.83 -8.70
CA GLU A 73 -5.16 0.46 -8.75
C GLU A 73 -3.71 0.41 -8.24
N ILE A 74 -3.28 -0.74 -7.71
CA ILE A 74 -1.89 -1.08 -7.36
C ILE A 74 -1.59 -2.49 -7.87
N LYS A 75 -0.61 -2.62 -8.77
CA LYS A 75 -0.18 -3.91 -9.33
C LYS A 75 1.33 -4.03 -9.32
N PHE A 76 1.83 -5.21 -8.99
CA PHE A 76 3.23 -5.53 -9.15
C PHE A 76 3.58 -5.66 -10.64
N THR A 77 4.66 -5.00 -11.05
CA THR A 77 5.30 -5.21 -12.36
C THR A 77 6.44 -6.24 -12.26
N ASP A 78 7.02 -6.38 -11.07
CA ASP A 78 8.01 -7.40 -10.71
C ASP A 78 7.91 -7.71 -9.19
N LYS A 79 8.93 -8.32 -8.57
CA LYS A 79 8.87 -8.68 -7.13
C LYS A 79 8.90 -7.50 -6.15
N LYS A 80 9.43 -6.35 -6.57
CA LYS A 80 9.69 -5.18 -5.70
C LYS A 80 9.12 -3.87 -6.25
N THR A 81 8.64 -3.87 -7.48
CA THR A 81 8.12 -2.68 -8.14
C THR A 81 6.63 -2.82 -8.36
N ILE A 82 5.88 -1.79 -7.98
CA ILE A 82 4.47 -1.63 -8.27
C ILE A 82 4.25 -0.53 -9.29
N ALA A 83 3.26 -0.70 -10.16
CA ALA A 83 2.58 0.37 -10.86
C ALA A 83 1.32 0.74 -10.09
N ALA A 84 1.12 2.03 -9.86
CA ALA A 84 -0.10 2.58 -9.27
C ALA A 84 -0.72 3.62 -10.22
N SER A 85 -2.05 3.58 -10.37
CA SER A 85 -2.81 4.53 -11.17
C SER A 85 -3.67 5.43 -10.31
N PHE A 86 -3.95 6.63 -10.80
CA PHE A 86 -4.70 7.65 -10.06
C PHE A 86 -5.87 8.23 -10.85
N SER A 87 -6.90 8.75 -10.16
CA SER A 87 -8.11 9.28 -10.81
C SER A 87 -7.88 10.53 -11.67
N ASN A 88 -6.75 11.22 -11.49
CA ASN A 88 -6.34 12.35 -12.35
C ASN A 88 -5.72 11.91 -13.69
N GLY A 89 -5.52 10.60 -13.90
CA GLY A 89 -4.90 10.03 -15.10
C GLY A 89 -3.43 9.67 -14.95
N ASP A 90 -2.80 10.04 -13.83
CA ASP A 90 -1.39 9.77 -13.61
C ASP A 90 -1.15 8.28 -13.34
N VAL A 91 0.04 7.82 -13.69
CA VAL A 91 0.56 6.49 -13.34
C VAL A 91 1.97 6.65 -12.80
N ILE A 92 2.28 5.95 -11.72
CA ILE A 92 3.62 5.95 -11.12
C ILE A 92 4.11 4.52 -10.92
N MET A 93 5.42 4.32 -11.09
CA MET A 93 6.12 3.13 -10.63
C MET A 93 6.88 3.43 -9.35
N LEU A 94 6.59 2.65 -8.31
CA LEU A 94 7.23 2.74 -7.00
C LEU A 94 7.95 1.44 -6.68
N GLU A 95 9.15 1.53 -6.14
CA GLU A 95 9.92 0.39 -5.64
C GLU A 95 9.81 0.33 -4.12
N VAL A 96 9.50 -0.86 -3.60
CA VAL A 96 9.56 -1.18 -2.17
C VAL A 96 10.86 -1.91 -1.85
N SER A 97 11.47 -1.59 -0.71
CA SER A 97 12.69 -2.24 -0.25
C SER A 97 12.46 -3.73 0.02
N ALA A 98 13.39 -4.57 -0.45
CA ALA A 98 13.34 -6.01 -0.15
C ALA A 98 13.67 -6.29 1.32
N TYR A 99 14.52 -5.47 1.95
CA TYR A 99 15.09 -5.76 3.26
C TYR A 99 14.47 -4.97 4.40
N ASP A 100 14.04 -3.74 4.13
CA ASP A 100 13.49 -2.83 5.15
C ASP A 100 12.24 -2.13 4.64
N LYS A 101 11.08 -2.64 5.03
CA LYS A 101 9.76 -2.13 4.60
C LYS A 101 9.40 -0.76 5.23
N GLN A 102 10.17 -0.28 6.21
CA GLN A 102 10.04 1.09 6.75
C GLN A 102 10.73 2.13 5.86
N THR A 103 11.67 1.70 5.01
CA THR A 103 12.27 2.58 4.01
C THR A 103 11.16 3.15 3.10
N PRO A 104 11.13 4.48 2.87
CA PRO A 104 10.13 5.11 2.00
C PRO A 104 10.10 4.50 0.59
N LEU A 105 8.91 4.45 0.00
CA LEU A 105 8.75 4.00 -1.38
C LEU A 105 9.54 4.90 -2.33
N ARG A 106 10.35 4.28 -3.19
CA ARG A 106 11.19 5.01 -4.14
C ARG A 106 10.46 5.15 -5.47
N GLU A 107 10.26 6.37 -5.92
CA GLU A 107 9.79 6.61 -7.28
C GLU A 107 10.84 6.15 -8.30
N VAL A 108 10.39 5.28 -9.21
CA VAL A 108 11.21 4.77 -10.32
C VAL A 108 10.91 5.58 -11.58
N GLN A 109 9.62 5.81 -11.85
CA GLN A 109 9.15 6.50 -13.04
C GLN A 109 7.73 7.00 -12.82
N SER A 110 7.37 8.12 -13.45
CA SER A 110 6.00 8.63 -13.46
C SER A 110 5.58 9.07 -14.86
N TRP A 111 4.28 8.94 -15.14
CA TRP A 111 3.63 9.42 -16.35
C TRP A 111 2.44 10.27 -15.95
N LYS A 112 2.41 11.51 -16.47
CA LYS A 112 1.31 12.43 -16.24
C LYS A 112 0.20 12.22 -17.26
N LYS A 113 -1.05 12.15 -16.80
CA LYS A 113 -2.26 11.99 -17.64
C LYS A 113 -2.19 10.83 -18.65
N LEU A 114 -1.54 9.72 -18.29
CA LEU A 114 -1.32 8.58 -19.19
C LEU A 114 -2.63 7.97 -19.72
N HIS A 115 -3.65 7.87 -18.86
CA HIS A 115 -4.95 7.28 -19.21
C HIS A 115 -6.10 8.29 -19.10
N ASN A 116 -5.78 9.58 -19.03
CA ASN A 116 -6.75 10.66 -19.07
C ASN A 116 -6.73 11.25 -20.49
N PHE A 117 -7.69 10.83 -21.30
CA PHE A 117 -7.98 11.46 -22.58
C PHE A 117 -8.91 12.65 -22.32
N GLY A 118 -8.30 13.81 -22.09
CA GLY A 118 -8.95 15.11 -21.98
C GLY A 118 -8.14 16.16 -22.70
#